data_AF-A0A1Z8X8W9-F1
#
_entry.id   AF-A0A1Z8X8W9-F1
#
_cell.length_a   1.000
_cell.length_b   1.000
_cell.length_c   1.000
_cell.angle_alpha   90.00
_cell.angle_beta   90.00
_cell.angle_gamma   90.00
#
_symmetry.space_group_name_H-M   'P 1'
#
loop_
_entity.id
_entity.type
_entity.pdbx_description
1 polymer ?
#
loop_
_entity_poly.entity_id
_entity_poly.type
_entity_poly.pdbx_seq_one_letter_code
_entity_poly.pdbx_strand_id
1 'polypeptide(L)'
;MVGDEDQELAMKVKSIESSVGYQLPENYTSEISYNISAWIRSISELINKGALLIIDYGMSEKDYYSPERKDGTLICHHRHKNNYNPFSYLGLQDISCWVNFTACAEVAYESGLEVSSYTNQSNFLIDNIAKDSLDNKSFSSYDYLTSQAIKKLILPGEMGEFFKLMLLTKNLESPSISGRSFITRL
;
A
#
# COMPACT_ATOMS: atom_id res chain seq x y z
N MET A 1 30.56 -10.32 12.97
CA MET A 1 30.86 -11.11 11.76
C MET A 1 30.35 -10.30 10.60
N VAL A 2 31.22 -9.83 9.72
CA VAL A 2 30.79 -9.31 8.42
C VAL A 2 30.47 -10.58 7.63
N GLY A 3 29.18 -10.88 7.45
CA GLY A 3 28.78 -11.96 6.56
C GLY A 3 29.20 -11.62 5.14
N ASP A 4 29.45 -12.64 4.32
CA ASP A 4 29.70 -12.44 2.91
C ASP A 4 28.54 -11.64 2.28
N GLU A 5 28.86 -10.78 1.32
CA GLU A 5 27.87 -9.97 0.61
C GLU A 5 26.84 -10.90 -0.06
N ASP A 6 25.58 -10.74 0.32
CA ASP A 6 24.46 -11.41 -0.34
C ASP A 6 24.31 -10.82 -1.75
N GLN A 7 24.78 -11.58 -2.75
CA GLN A 7 24.79 -11.15 -4.14
C GLN A 7 23.37 -10.92 -4.68
N GLU A 8 22.39 -11.70 -4.22
CA GLU A 8 20.99 -11.55 -4.64
C GLU A 8 20.42 -10.22 -4.12
N LEU A 9 20.66 -9.94 -2.84
CA LEU A 9 20.27 -8.68 -2.24
C LEU A 9 20.97 -7.49 -2.92
N ALA A 10 22.27 -7.59 -3.19
CA ALA A 10 23.03 -6.54 -3.87
C ALA A 10 22.49 -6.23 -5.28
N MET A 11 22.09 -7.27 -6.03
CA MET A 11 21.41 -7.10 -7.32
C MET A 11 20.04 -6.44 -7.16
N LYS A 12 19.28 -6.81 -6.13
CA LYS A 12 17.96 -6.22 -5.89
C LYS A 12 18.05 -4.74 -5.51
N VAL A 13 19.02 -4.36 -4.69
CA VAL A 13 19.31 -2.95 -4.35
C VAL A 13 19.65 -2.16 -5.62
N LYS A 14 20.55 -2.67 -6.47
CA LYS A 14 20.87 -2.01 -7.75
C LYS A 14 19.65 -1.84 -8.66
N SER A 15 18.76 -2.84 -8.69
CA SER A 15 17.50 -2.76 -9.43
C SER A 15 16.59 -1.65 -8.88
N ILE A 16 16.48 -1.53 -7.56
CA ILE A 16 15.70 -0.47 -6.89
C ILE A 16 16.29 0.90 -7.23
N GLU A 17 17.60 1.09 -7.07
CA GLU A 17 18.30 2.34 -7.40
C GLU A 17 18.11 2.76 -8.85
N SER A 18 18.15 1.78 -9.77
CA SER A 18 17.87 2.02 -11.19
C SER A 18 16.42 2.43 -11.43
N SER A 19 15.46 1.84 -10.71
CA SER A 19 14.03 2.18 -10.82
C SER A 19 13.76 3.59 -10.31
N VAL A 20 14.26 3.93 -9.11
CA VAL A 20 14.02 5.25 -8.50
C VAL A 20 14.88 6.37 -9.09
N GLY A 21 15.96 6.02 -9.80
CA GLY A 21 16.82 6.95 -10.53
C GLY A 21 17.89 7.64 -9.68
N TYR A 22 18.20 7.09 -8.50
CA TYR A 22 19.24 7.59 -7.60
C TYR A 22 19.80 6.46 -6.74
N GLN A 23 21.01 6.66 -6.22
CA GLN A 23 21.62 5.75 -5.25
C GLN A 23 21.01 5.98 -3.86
N LEU A 24 20.80 4.89 -3.13
CA LEU A 24 20.33 4.98 -1.75
C LEU A 24 21.47 5.52 -0.87
N PRO A 25 21.17 6.39 0.11
CA PRO A 25 22.18 6.92 1.03
C PRO A 25 22.96 5.84 1.79
N GLU A 26 24.14 6.18 2.29
CA GLU A 26 24.84 5.29 3.23
C GLU A 26 24.01 5.07 4.51
N ASN A 27 24.11 3.87 5.08
CA ASN A 27 23.35 3.41 6.25
C ASN A 27 21.82 3.39 6.04
N TYR A 28 21.36 3.36 4.79
CA TYR A 28 19.95 3.21 4.46
C TYR A 28 19.46 1.79 4.78
N THR A 29 18.35 1.70 5.50
CA THR A 29 17.66 0.47 5.85
C THR A 29 16.22 0.57 5.36
N SER A 30 15.75 -0.47 4.66
CA SER A 30 14.35 -0.57 4.20
C SER A 30 13.99 -2.03 3.97
N GLU A 31 12.71 -2.29 3.67
CA GLU A 31 12.16 -3.63 3.49
C GLU A 31 12.03 -3.99 2.00
N ILE A 32 12.23 -5.28 1.68
CA ILE A 32 11.93 -5.85 0.36
C ILE A 32 10.96 -7.01 0.58
N SER A 33 9.75 -6.88 0.02
CA SER A 33 8.74 -7.93 0.13
C SER A 33 8.80 -8.92 -1.02
N TYR A 34 9.56 -10.01 -0.82
CA TYR A 34 9.72 -11.08 -1.81
C TYR A 34 8.41 -11.84 -2.09
N ASN A 35 7.48 -11.84 -1.14
CA ASN A 35 6.25 -12.62 -1.23
C ASN A 35 5.13 -11.97 -2.06
N ILE A 36 5.22 -10.67 -2.38
CA ILE A 36 4.21 -9.98 -3.22
C ILE A 36 4.06 -10.69 -4.56
N SER A 37 5.19 -11.10 -5.16
CA SER A 37 5.19 -11.77 -6.47
C SER A 37 4.37 -13.05 -6.46
N ALA A 38 4.67 -13.96 -5.53
CA ALA A 38 3.97 -15.23 -5.39
C ALA A 38 2.49 -15.03 -5.05
N TRP A 39 2.17 -14.08 -4.15
CA TRP A 39 0.81 -13.81 -3.72
C TRP A 39 -0.08 -13.34 -4.88
N ILE A 40 0.31 -12.30 -5.62
CA ILE A 40 -0.48 -11.78 -6.75
C ILE A 40 -0.60 -12.82 -7.88
N ARG A 41 0.50 -13.51 -8.22
CA ARG A 41 0.49 -14.56 -9.25
C ARG A 41 -0.51 -15.67 -8.91
N SER A 42 -0.49 -16.16 -7.67
CA SER A 42 -1.42 -17.20 -7.23
C SER A 42 -2.89 -16.79 -7.35
N ILE A 43 -3.20 -15.52 -7.08
CA ILE A 43 -4.56 -15.00 -7.26
C ILE A 43 -4.90 -14.90 -8.74
N SER A 44 -4.00 -14.36 -9.57
CA SER A 44 -4.22 -14.24 -11.01
C SER A 44 -4.51 -15.60 -11.66
N GLU A 45 -3.78 -16.65 -11.27
CA GLU A 45 -3.97 -18.01 -11.78
C GLU A 45 -5.35 -18.59 -11.46
N LEU A 46 -5.95 -18.20 -10.32
CA LEU A 46 -7.28 -18.65 -9.90
C LEU A 46 -8.42 -17.91 -10.61
N ILE A 47 -8.19 -16.67 -11.07
CA ILE A 47 -9.21 -15.87 -11.72
C ILE A 47 -9.11 -15.96 -13.25
N ASN A 48 -10.22 -16.32 -13.89
CA ASN A 48 -10.36 -16.23 -15.35
C ASN A 48 -10.98 -14.89 -15.79
N LYS A 49 -11.89 -14.35 -14.96
CA LYS A 49 -12.53 -13.04 -15.13
C LYS A 49 -12.94 -12.52 -13.76
N GLY A 50 -12.50 -11.32 -13.39
CA GLY A 50 -12.76 -10.78 -12.06
C GLY A 50 -11.88 -9.59 -11.68
N ALA A 51 -11.98 -9.21 -10.41
CA ALA A 51 -11.24 -8.09 -9.83
C ALA A 51 -10.67 -8.47 -8.46
N LEU A 52 -9.54 -7.86 -8.12
CA LEU A 52 -8.88 -7.90 -6.82
C LEU A 52 -8.72 -6.47 -6.33
N LEU A 53 -9.32 -6.14 -5.18
CA LEU A 53 -9.15 -4.85 -4.53
C LEU A 53 -8.18 -5.00 -3.36
N ILE A 54 -7.01 -4.38 -3.46
CA ILE A 54 -6.00 -4.33 -2.40
C ILE A 54 -6.20 -3.03 -1.63
N ILE A 55 -6.38 -3.13 -0.31
CA ILE A 55 -6.53 -1.98 0.59
C ILE A 55 -5.51 -2.14 1.71
N ASP A 56 -4.50 -1.27 1.74
CA ASP A 56 -3.47 -1.31 2.78
C ASP A 56 -2.75 0.04 2.91
N TYR A 57 -1.99 0.24 3.99
CA TYR A 57 -1.11 1.39 4.13
C TYR A 57 0.18 1.17 3.33
N GLY A 58 0.51 2.15 2.49
CA GLY A 58 1.58 2.00 1.52
C GLY A 58 1.77 3.22 0.64
N MET A 59 2.69 3.08 -0.30
CA MET A 59 3.09 4.16 -1.21
C MET A 59 3.66 3.62 -2.53
N SER A 60 3.97 4.53 -3.46
CA SER A 60 4.70 4.20 -4.69
C SER A 60 6.15 3.79 -4.37
N GLU A 61 6.83 3.09 -5.28
CA GLU A 61 8.24 2.71 -5.07
C GLU A 61 9.13 3.95 -4.81
N LYS A 62 8.90 5.03 -5.55
CA LYS A 62 9.65 6.28 -5.39
C LYS A 62 9.50 6.90 -4.00
N ASP A 63 8.30 6.84 -3.43
CA ASP A 63 8.05 7.33 -2.07
C ASP A 63 8.58 6.33 -1.02
N TYR A 64 8.50 5.04 -1.32
CA TYR A 64 8.92 3.92 -0.46
C TYR A 64 10.42 3.98 -0.20
N TYR A 65 11.20 4.21 -1.25
CA TYR A 65 12.65 4.29 -1.18
C TYR A 65 13.19 5.73 -1.17
N SER A 66 12.36 6.70 -0.80
CA SER A 66 12.78 8.10 -0.69
C SER A 66 14.05 8.24 0.16
N PRO A 67 15.03 9.09 -0.21
CA PRO A 67 16.23 9.33 0.59
C PRO A 67 15.95 9.82 2.01
N GLU A 68 14.78 10.43 2.24
CA GLU A 68 14.35 10.89 3.56
C GLU A 68 13.88 9.73 4.46
N ARG A 69 13.52 8.57 3.89
CA ARG A 69 13.04 7.39 4.60
C ARG A 69 14.16 6.37 4.80
N LYS A 70 15.18 6.74 5.55
CA LYS A 70 16.38 5.91 5.76
C LYS A 70 16.22 4.72 6.71
N ASP A 71 15.14 4.67 7.50
CA ASP A 71 14.90 3.66 8.53
C ASP A 71 13.74 2.72 8.15
N GLY A 72 13.31 2.74 6.89
CA GLY A 72 12.26 1.87 6.36
C GLY A 72 10.86 2.19 6.88
N THR A 73 10.04 1.15 6.95
CA THR A 73 8.62 1.20 7.34
C THR A 73 8.22 0.12 8.34
N LEU A 74 9.14 -0.74 8.75
CA LEU A 74 8.90 -1.78 9.75
C LEU A 74 8.41 -1.15 11.05
N ILE A 75 7.31 -1.68 11.57
CA ILE A 75 6.74 -1.28 12.84
C ILE A 75 6.21 -2.51 13.58
N CYS A 76 6.36 -2.49 14.89
CA CYS A 76 5.88 -3.54 15.76
C CYS A 76 4.80 -3.00 16.70
N HIS A 77 3.71 -3.77 16.86
CA HIS A 77 2.61 -3.40 17.74
C HIS A 77 2.43 -4.44 18.84
N HIS A 78 2.50 -3.99 20.10
CA HIS A 78 2.19 -4.83 21.27
C HIS A 78 1.29 -4.04 22.22
N ARG A 79 0.08 -4.55 22.48
CA ARG A 79 -0.92 -3.93 23.38
C ARG A 79 -1.16 -2.44 23.09
N HIS A 80 -1.43 -2.11 21.83
CA HIS A 80 -1.65 -0.74 21.32
C HIS A 80 -0.47 0.23 21.52
N LYS A 81 0.74 -0.30 21.70
CA LYS A 81 1.97 0.49 21.72
C LYS A 81 2.86 0.09 20.56
N ASN A 82 3.46 1.09 19.94
CA ASN A 82 4.32 0.91 18.79
C ASN A 82 5.78 0.88 19.23
N ASN A 83 6.58 0.05 18.57
CA ASN A 83 8.04 0.03 18.70
C ASN A 83 8.67 -0.41 17.36
N TYR A 84 10.01 -0.40 17.29
CA TYR A 84 10.76 -0.72 16.07
C TYR A 84 11.71 -1.92 16.26
N ASN A 85 11.57 -2.68 17.35
CA ASN A 85 12.43 -3.81 17.65
C ASN A 85 11.67 -5.13 17.45
N PRO A 86 11.86 -5.83 16.31
CA PRO A 86 11.16 -7.08 16.01
C PRO A 86 11.52 -8.22 16.97
N PHE A 87 12.65 -8.12 17.68
CA PHE A 87 13.10 -9.12 18.65
C PHE A 87 12.48 -8.95 20.04
N SER A 88 11.72 -7.88 20.26
CA SER A 88 10.91 -7.73 21.48
C SER A 88 9.72 -8.69 21.44
N TYR A 89 9.27 -9.18 22.61
CA TYR A 89 7.99 -9.89 22.73
C TYR A 89 7.72 -10.94 21.64
N LEU A 90 8.71 -11.81 21.34
CA LEU A 90 8.62 -12.80 20.25
C LEU A 90 7.34 -13.63 20.34
N GLY A 91 6.60 -13.70 19.23
CA GLY A 91 5.30 -14.40 19.14
C GLY A 91 4.13 -13.69 19.85
N LEU A 92 4.37 -12.55 20.52
CA LEU A 92 3.37 -11.78 21.26
C LEU A 92 3.14 -10.37 20.70
N GLN A 93 3.99 -9.92 19.76
CA GLN A 93 3.80 -8.67 19.05
C GLN A 93 3.50 -8.93 17.56
N ASP A 94 2.73 -8.03 16.98
CA ASP A 94 2.55 -7.94 15.54
C ASP A 94 3.75 -7.22 14.91
N ILE A 95 4.13 -7.62 13.69
CA ILE A 95 5.23 -7.04 12.92
C ILE A 95 4.70 -6.79 11.51
N SER A 96 4.73 -5.55 11.08
CA SER A 96 4.28 -5.15 9.76
C SER A 96 5.24 -4.15 9.12
N CYS A 97 5.06 -3.92 7.83
CA CYS A 97 5.72 -2.87 7.06
C CYS A 97 4.70 -2.34 6.04
N TRP A 98 4.99 -1.19 5.43
CA TRP A 98 4.10 -0.61 4.43
C TRP A 98 4.17 -1.41 3.13
N VAL A 99 3.12 -1.32 2.32
CA VAL A 99 3.08 -1.93 0.99
C VAL A 99 3.74 -1.02 -0.05
N ASN A 100 4.66 -1.58 -0.84
CA ASN A 100 5.12 -0.98 -2.09
C ASN A 100 4.11 -1.29 -3.20
N PHE A 101 3.26 -0.33 -3.55
CA PHE A 101 2.21 -0.51 -4.54
C PHE A 101 2.73 -0.55 -5.98
N THR A 102 3.87 0.07 -6.29
CA THR A 102 4.51 -0.08 -7.61
C THR A 102 4.89 -1.54 -7.83
N ALA A 103 5.50 -2.20 -6.84
CA ALA A 103 5.83 -3.62 -6.92
C ALA A 103 4.57 -4.50 -7.12
N CYS A 104 3.45 -4.16 -6.48
CA CYS A 104 2.17 -4.83 -6.73
C CYS A 104 1.69 -4.65 -8.19
N ALA A 105 1.80 -3.44 -8.72
CA ALA A 105 1.39 -3.10 -10.08
C ALA A 105 2.22 -3.83 -11.15
N GLU A 106 3.55 -3.87 -10.97
CA GLU A 106 4.47 -4.56 -11.88
C GLU A 106 4.17 -6.07 -11.94
N VAL A 107 4.07 -6.72 -10.78
CA VAL A 107 3.74 -8.15 -10.72
C VAL A 107 2.35 -8.42 -11.29
N ALA A 108 1.38 -7.53 -11.03
CA ALA A 108 0.04 -7.65 -11.60
C ALA A 108 0.09 -7.66 -13.13
N TYR A 109 0.83 -6.72 -13.73
CA TYR A 109 1.05 -6.64 -15.17
C TYR A 109 1.70 -7.91 -15.73
N GLU A 110 2.78 -8.39 -15.10
CA GLU A 110 3.45 -9.65 -15.47
C GLU A 110 2.52 -10.87 -15.38
N SER A 111 1.53 -10.82 -14.49
CA SER A 111 0.57 -11.89 -14.24
C SER A 111 -0.68 -11.80 -15.12
N GLY A 112 -0.73 -10.88 -16.09
CA GLY A 112 -1.88 -10.67 -16.97
C GLY A 112 -3.08 -10.01 -16.27
N LEU A 113 -2.83 -9.25 -15.20
CA LEU A 113 -3.79 -8.36 -14.57
C LEU A 113 -3.52 -6.92 -15.00
N GLU A 114 -4.56 -6.10 -14.99
CA GLU A 114 -4.47 -4.67 -15.28
C GLU A 114 -4.73 -3.84 -14.03
N VAL A 115 -3.97 -2.77 -13.82
CA VAL A 115 -4.27 -1.79 -12.77
C VAL A 115 -5.37 -0.86 -13.28
N SER A 116 -6.62 -1.18 -12.94
CA SER A 116 -7.79 -0.40 -13.34
C SER A 116 -7.92 0.90 -12.55
N SER A 117 -7.51 0.92 -11.27
CA SER A 117 -7.54 2.12 -10.43
C SER A 117 -6.51 2.07 -9.31
N TYR A 118 -5.97 3.23 -8.95
CA TYR A 118 -5.12 3.40 -7.75
C TYR A 118 -5.43 4.76 -7.11
N THR A 119 -5.86 4.79 -5.85
CA THR A 119 -6.18 6.02 -5.12
C THR A 119 -5.85 5.89 -3.63
N ASN A 120 -6.13 6.93 -2.83
CA ASN A 120 -6.05 6.86 -1.38
C ASN A 120 -7.44 6.72 -0.73
N GLN A 121 -7.47 6.29 0.51
CA GLN A 121 -8.71 6.06 1.25
C GLN A 121 -9.55 7.33 1.38
N SER A 122 -8.91 8.49 1.60
CA SER A 122 -9.60 9.78 1.71
C SER A 122 -10.43 10.09 0.46
N ASN A 123 -9.81 10.05 -0.72
CA ASN A 123 -10.47 10.34 -2.00
C ASN A 123 -11.60 9.36 -2.28
N PHE A 124 -11.36 8.06 -2.05
CA PHE A 124 -12.38 7.03 -2.25
C PHE A 124 -13.59 7.26 -1.35
N LEU A 125 -13.39 7.50 -0.05
CA LEU A 125 -14.47 7.66 0.91
C LEU A 125 -15.23 8.98 0.70
N ILE A 126 -14.54 10.11 0.48
CA ILE A 126 -15.19 11.40 0.23
C ILE A 126 -16.10 11.30 -0.99
N ASP A 127 -15.62 10.73 -2.10
CA ASP A 127 -16.42 10.61 -3.32
C ASP A 127 -17.67 9.76 -3.11
N ASN A 128 -17.59 8.66 -2.34
CA ASN A 128 -18.75 7.80 -2.07
C ASN A 128 -19.72 8.45 -1.07
N ILE A 129 -19.22 9.06 0.00
CA ILE A 129 -20.04 9.79 0.97
C ILE A 129 -20.79 10.95 0.29
N ALA A 130 -20.12 11.67 -0.61
CA ALA A 130 -20.75 12.75 -1.37
C ALA A 130 -21.86 12.25 -2.29
N LYS A 131 -21.67 11.11 -2.97
CA LYS A 131 -22.71 10.46 -3.79
C LYS A 131 -23.91 10.03 -2.94
N ASP A 132 -23.65 9.34 -1.84
CA ASP A 132 -24.71 8.89 -0.92
C ASP A 132 -25.50 10.08 -0.34
N SER A 133 -24.83 11.22 -0.10
CA SER A 133 -25.48 12.46 0.36
C SER A 133 -26.37 13.12 -0.69
N LEU A 134 -26.03 13.00 -1.97
CA LEU A 134 -26.83 13.54 -3.06
C LEU A 134 -28.08 12.68 -3.29
N ASP A 135 -27.94 11.37 -3.15
CA ASP A 135 -29.02 10.40 -3.36
C ASP A 135 -29.99 10.33 -2.16
N ASN A 136 -29.48 10.51 -0.93
CA ASN A 136 -30.28 10.55 0.29
C ASN A 136 -30.37 11.99 0.82
N LYS A 137 -31.52 12.65 0.65
CA LYS A 137 -31.84 14.02 1.13
C LYS A 137 -31.76 14.24 2.66
N SER A 138 -31.11 13.37 3.42
CA SER A 138 -30.98 13.45 4.88
C SER A 138 -29.58 13.05 5.33
N PHE A 139 -28.63 13.98 5.21
CA PHE A 139 -27.35 13.91 5.94
C PHE A 139 -27.46 14.45 7.38
N SER A 140 -28.68 14.64 7.89
CA SER A 140 -28.88 14.98 9.29
C SER A 140 -28.83 13.71 10.14
N SER A 141 -27.85 13.67 11.06
CA SER A 141 -27.72 12.79 12.23
C SER A 141 -26.78 11.58 12.15
N TYR A 142 -25.56 11.73 11.63
CA TYR A 142 -24.48 10.91 12.22
C TYR A 142 -24.29 11.31 13.68
N ASP A 143 -24.22 10.31 14.57
CA ASP A 143 -23.85 10.58 15.95
C ASP A 143 -22.38 11.03 16.04
N TYR A 144 -21.99 11.50 17.23
CA TYR A 144 -20.64 11.99 17.48
C TYR A 144 -19.57 10.92 17.18
N LEU A 145 -19.83 9.66 17.57
CA LEU A 145 -18.87 8.57 17.41
C LEU A 145 -18.63 8.24 15.93
N THR A 146 -19.69 8.15 15.14
CA THR A 146 -19.64 7.93 13.70
C THR A 146 -18.92 9.07 13.00
N SER A 147 -19.21 10.32 13.40
CA SER A 147 -18.52 11.49 12.86
C SER A 147 -17.01 11.46 13.14
N GLN A 148 -16.60 11.03 14.34
CA GLN A 148 -15.18 10.87 14.68
C GLN A 148 -14.52 9.72 13.94
N ALA A 149 -15.22 8.60 13.74
CA ALA A 149 -14.72 7.49 12.94
C ALA A 149 -14.50 7.88 11.46
N ILE A 150 -15.47 8.57 10.86
CA ILE A 150 -15.36 9.10 9.49
C ILE A 150 -14.17 10.05 9.37
N LYS A 151 -14.00 10.98 10.33
CA LYS A 151 -12.84 11.88 10.35
C LYS A 151 -11.53 11.10 10.40
N LYS A 152 -11.42 10.07 11.24
CA LYS A 152 -10.21 9.23 11.30
C LYS A 152 -9.92 8.53 9.98
N LEU A 153 -10.95 8.08 9.28
CA LEU A 153 -10.82 7.40 8.00
C LEU A 153 -10.40 8.34 6.84
N ILE A 154 -10.71 9.64 6.94
CA ILE A 154 -10.57 10.58 5.81
C ILE A 154 -9.47 11.61 6.02
N LEU A 155 -9.21 12.05 7.25
CA LEU A 155 -8.30 13.17 7.50
C LEU A 155 -6.84 12.83 7.13
N PRO A 156 -6.12 13.79 6.52
CA PRO A 156 -4.67 13.71 6.37
C PRO A 156 -3.97 13.56 7.73
N GLY A 157 -2.88 12.81 7.78
CA GLY A 157 -2.17 12.47 9.03
C GLY A 157 -2.82 11.36 9.86
N GLU A 158 -4.05 10.94 9.53
CA GLU A 158 -4.70 9.73 10.03
C GLU A 158 -4.71 8.67 8.90
N MET A 159 -5.76 7.86 8.78
CA MET A 159 -5.78 6.76 7.81
C MET A 159 -5.95 7.23 6.36
N GLY A 160 -6.55 8.40 6.14
CA GLY A 160 -7.00 8.82 4.82
C GLY A 160 -5.89 8.97 3.77
N GLU A 161 -4.70 9.39 4.20
CA GLU A 161 -3.56 9.56 3.31
C GLU A 161 -2.70 8.29 3.23
N PHE A 162 -2.53 7.57 4.33
CA PHE A 162 -1.64 6.40 4.37
C PHE A 162 -2.22 5.19 3.65
N PHE A 163 -3.52 4.93 3.81
CA PHE A 163 -4.20 3.83 3.14
C PHE A 163 -4.40 4.11 1.66
N LYS A 164 -4.05 3.14 0.83
CA LYS A 164 -4.23 3.14 -0.61
C LYS A 164 -5.18 2.03 -1.02
N LEU A 165 -5.86 2.26 -2.13
CA LEU A 165 -6.74 1.31 -2.77
C LEU A 165 -6.23 1.07 -4.18
N MET A 166 -5.94 -0.18 -4.51
CA MET A 166 -5.55 -0.61 -5.85
C MET A 166 -6.53 -1.65 -6.36
N LEU A 167 -7.18 -1.35 -7.48
CA LEU A 167 -8.06 -2.28 -8.18
C LEU A 167 -7.30 -2.92 -9.34
N LEU A 168 -7.10 -4.24 -9.23
CA LEU A 168 -6.53 -5.08 -10.27
C LEU A 168 -7.64 -5.87 -10.95
N THR A 169 -7.60 -5.98 -12.28
CA THR A 169 -8.68 -6.60 -13.05
C THR A 169 -8.18 -7.57 -14.09
N LYS A 170 -8.99 -8.59 -14.37
CA LYS A 170 -8.73 -9.58 -15.44
C LYS A 170 -9.99 -9.78 -16.26
N ASN A 171 -9.90 -9.55 -17.56
CA ASN A 171 -11.01 -9.75 -18.51
C ASN A 171 -12.33 -9.06 -18.10
N LEU A 172 -12.23 -7.91 -17.41
CA LEU A 172 -13.37 -7.06 -17.04
C LEU A 172 -13.31 -5.77 -17.84
N GLU A 173 -14.43 -5.41 -18.46
CA GLU A 173 -14.52 -4.16 -19.24
C GLU A 173 -14.81 -2.98 -18.31
N SER A 174 -13.91 -2.01 -18.30
CA SER A 174 -14.06 -0.70 -17.65
C SER A 174 -14.46 -0.68 -16.16
N PRO A 175 -14.02 -1.61 -15.29
CA PRO A 175 -14.19 -1.42 -13.86
C PRO A 175 -13.32 -0.26 -13.39
N SER A 176 -13.78 0.53 -12.42
CA SER A 176 -13.00 1.56 -11.75
C SER A 176 -13.57 1.84 -10.37
N ILE A 177 -12.72 2.19 -9.41
CA ILE A 177 -13.19 2.76 -8.14
C ILE A 177 -13.27 4.28 -8.24
N SER A 178 -14.15 4.90 -7.45
CA SER A 178 -14.22 6.34 -7.28
C SER A 178 -12.98 6.90 -6.58
N GLY A 179 -12.83 8.22 -6.60
CA GLY A 179 -11.66 8.92 -6.11
C GLY A 179 -10.73 9.32 -7.25
N ARG A 180 -9.99 10.40 -7.03
CA ARG A 180 -8.94 10.83 -7.93
C ARG A 180 -7.89 9.73 -8.09
N SER A 181 -7.66 9.28 -9.32
CA SER A 181 -6.65 8.27 -9.63
C SER A 181 -5.23 8.85 -9.55
N PHE A 182 -4.32 8.02 -9.04
CA PHE A 182 -2.88 8.24 -8.94
C PHE A 182 -2.10 7.16 -9.68
N ILE A 183 -2.72 6.42 -10.61
CA ILE A 183 -2.04 5.38 -11.42
C ILE A 183 -0.74 5.89 -12.05
N THR A 184 -0.69 7.15 -12.48
CA THR A 184 0.52 7.74 -13.09
C THR A 184 1.70 7.90 -12.13
N ARG A 185 1.52 7.58 -10.84
CA ARG A 185 2.59 7.54 -9.83
C ARG A 185 3.12 6.13 -9.57
N LEU A 186 2.51 5.11 -10.18
CA LEU A 186 2.95 3.72 -10.08
C LEU A 186 4.10 3.46 -11.05
#